data_AF-A0A1G2H141-F1
#
_entry.id   AF-A0A1G2H141-F1
#
_cell.length_a   1.000
_cell.length_b   1.000
_cell.length_c   1.000
_cell.angle_alpha   90.00
_cell.angle_beta   90.00
_cell.angle_gamma   90.00
#
_symmetry.space_group_name_H-M   'P 1'
#
loop_
_entity.id
_entity.type
_entity.pdbx_description
1 polymer ?
#
loop_
_entity_poly.entity_id
_entity_poly.type
_entity_poly.pdbx_seq_one_letter_code
_entity_poly.pdbx_strand_id
1 'polypeptide(L)'
;MQDQRVVETQLEFYRKGGAGCLFAAHVAGDPIKYGWRLSVSKVDKEEIESLVRQAIVLKEVSTQSIIFPSIITIEDFKNFLLILKDTSQFFLEQEVKFRGMICLGYRVRIGKAVSWVTGFGGFDFLPKTRQAVFTEIVFRSKPRPRYKKVMKEAPLGVIHLADMRMHGMTENKFQSLWYGSFDNTERVIGHKPDLRSAAKTTFAVPTSMWK
;
A
#
# COMPACT_ATOMS: atom_id res chain seq x y z
N MET A 1 10.19 -4.50 -21.41
CA MET A 1 9.00 -3.84 -22.03
C MET A 1 7.69 -4.19 -21.33
N GLN A 2 7.42 -5.44 -20.96
CA GLN A 2 6.18 -5.82 -20.26
C GLN A 2 6.09 -5.19 -18.85
N ASP A 3 7.15 -5.29 -18.04
CA ASP A 3 7.15 -4.75 -16.67
C ASP A 3 6.97 -3.24 -16.62
N GLN A 4 7.56 -2.51 -17.56
CA GLN A 4 7.41 -1.06 -17.65
C GLN A 4 5.94 -0.67 -17.92
N ARG A 5 5.23 -1.44 -18.75
CA ARG A 5 3.79 -1.21 -19.00
C ARG A 5 2.95 -1.52 -17.77
N VAL A 6 3.29 -2.57 -17.01
CA VAL A 6 2.65 -2.91 -15.73
C VAL A 6 2.81 -1.76 -14.74
N VAL A 7 4.05 -1.29 -14.55
CA VAL A 7 4.35 -0.15 -13.67
C VAL A 7 3.60 1.11 -14.10
N GLU A 8 3.62 1.45 -15.39
CA GLU A 8 2.95 2.65 -15.87
C GLU A 8 1.42 2.58 -15.72
N THR A 9 0.82 1.41 -15.93
CA THR A 9 -0.61 1.18 -15.71
C THR A 9 -0.97 1.33 -14.22
N GLN A 10 -0.12 0.82 -13.32
CA GLN A 10 -0.32 0.98 -11.88
C GLN A 10 -0.17 2.44 -11.46
N LEU A 11 0.82 3.16 -11.99
CA LEU A 11 1.00 4.60 -11.75
C LEU A 11 -0.20 5.40 -12.25
N GLU A 12 -0.74 5.05 -13.41
CA GLU A 12 -1.92 5.73 -13.97
C GLU A 12 -3.16 5.57 -13.08
N PHE A 13 -3.36 4.39 -12.48
CA PHE A 13 -4.38 4.19 -11.45
C PHE A 13 -4.21 5.17 -10.27
N TYR A 14 -2.98 5.35 -9.77
CA TYR A 14 -2.69 6.31 -8.71
C TYR A 14 -2.91 7.76 -9.15
N ARG A 15 -2.40 8.17 -10.33
CA ARG A 15 -2.52 9.54 -10.85
C ARG A 15 -3.98 9.97 -11.03
N LYS A 16 -4.84 9.03 -11.43
CA LYS A 16 -6.30 9.23 -11.53
C LYS A 16 -7.02 9.29 -10.18
N GLY A 17 -6.30 9.16 -9.07
CA GLY A 17 -6.86 9.19 -7.72
C GLY A 17 -7.62 7.92 -7.34
N GLY A 18 -7.39 6.80 -8.04
CA GLY A 18 -8.07 5.53 -7.80
C GLY A 18 -7.85 5.00 -6.39
N ALA A 19 -6.69 5.28 -5.79
CA ALA A 19 -6.38 4.91 -4.41
C ALA A 19 -7.08 5.78 -3.34
N GLY A 20 -7.85 6.80 -3.72
CA GLY A 20 -8.46 7.78 -2.81
C GLY A 20 -7.48 8.83 -2.25
N CYS A 21 -6.22 8.44 -2.03
CA CYS A 21 -5.16 9.28 -1.48
C CYS A 21 -4.57 10.25 -2.53
N LEU A 22 -4.77 11.56 -2.34
CA LEU A 22 -4.24 12.58 -3.24
C LEU A 22 -2.72 12.75 -3.12
N PHE A 23 -2.11 12.36 -1.98
CA PHE A 23 -0.66 12.27 -1.88
C PHE A 23 -0.11 11.21 -2.83
N ALA A 24 -0.73 10.03 -2.88
CA ALA A 24 -0.32 8.98 -3.81
C ALA A 24 -0.47 9.43 -5.26
N ALA A 25 -1.57 10.13 -5.60
CA ALA A 25 -1.77 10.71 -6.93
C ALA A 25 -0.68 11.73 -7.31
N HIS A 26 -0.34 12.64 -6.39
CA HIS A 26 0.73 13.62 -6.60
C HIS A 26 2.10 12.95 -6.77
N VAL A 27 2.41 11.97 -5.93
CA VAL A 27 3.70 11.26 -5.94
C VAL A 27 3.82 10.37 -7.18
N ALA A 28 2.73 9.77 -7.67
CA ALA A 28 2.72 8.97 -8.89
C ALA A 28 3.08 9.78 -10.17
N GLY A 29 3.00 11.12 -10.12
CA GLY A 29 3.49 11.99 -11.19
C GLY A 29 5.01 11.99 -11.33
N ASP A 30 5.75 11.73 -10.24
CA ASP A 30 7.22 11.65 -10.22
C ASP A 30 7.68 10.74 -9.06
N PRO A 31 7.50 9.41 -9.18
CA PRO A 31 7.72 8.49 -8.06
C PRO A 31 9.18 8.48 -7.60
N ILE A 32 10.14 8.64 -8.53
CA ILE A 32 11.57 8.66 -8.24
C ILE A 32 11.93 9.82 -7.31
N LYS A 33 11.44 11.04 -7.60
CA LYS A 33 11.68 12.23 -6.76
C LYS A 33 11.26 12.04 -5.30
N TYR A 34 10.20 11.27 -5.06
CA TYR A 34 9.67 11.03 -3.72
C TYR A 34 10.14 9.70 -3.12
N GLY A 35 11.09 9.01 -3.76
CA GLY A 35 11.66 7.76 -3.29
C GLY A 35 10.65 6.61 -3.27
N TRP A 36 9.73 6.59 -4.24
CA TRP A 36 8.78 5.50 -4.44
C TRP A 36 9.30 4.58 -5.55
N ARG A 37 9.72 3.38 -5.16
CA ARG A 37 10.14 2.33 -6.10
C ARG A 37 8.97 1.39 -6.36
N LEU A 38 8.69 1.13 -7.64
CA LEU A 38 7.75 0.12 -8.09
C LEU A 38 8.54 -1.03 -8.71
N SER A 39 8.21 -2.27 -8.35
CA SER A 39 8.89 -3.46 -8.86
C SER A 39 7.83 -4.50 -9.21
N VAL A 40 7.94 -5.06 -10.41
CA VAL A 40 7.12 -6.19 -10.84
C VAL A 40 7.79 -7.44 -10.32
N SER A 41 6.99 -8.37 -9.80
CA SER A 41 7.52 -9.59 -9.21
C SER A 41 6.64 -10.80 -9.51
N LYS A 42 7.26 -11.98 -9.54
CA LYS A 42 6.53 -13.24 -9.46
C LYS A 42 5.98 -13.43 -8.05
N VAL A 43 4.97 -14.29 -7.93
CA VAL A 43 4.48 -14.75 -6.62
C VAL A 43 5.45 -15.81 -6.10
N ASP A 44 6.62 -15.36 -5.67
CA ASP A 44 7.70 -16.20 -5.16
C ASP A 44 8.27 -15.61 -3.87
N LYS A 45 8.51 -16.48 -2.88
CA LYS A 45 8.98 -16.06 -1.57
C LYS A 45 10.33 -15.36 -1.66
N GLU A 46 11.33 -15.99 -2.29
CA GLU A 46 12.70 -15.48 -2.31
C GLU A 46 12.79 -14.12 -3.03
N GLU A 47 12.01 -13.97 -4.10
CA GLU A 47 11.92 -12.73 -4.87
C GLU A 47 11.31 -11.59 -4.04
N ILE A 48 10.19 -11.86 -3.36
CA ILE A 48 9.55 -10.89 -2.45
C ILE A 48 10.52 -10.50 -1.33
N GLU A 49 11.17 -11.47 -0.69
CA GLU A 49 12.14 -11.18 0.37
C GLU A 49 13.31 -10.34 -0.14
N SER A 50 13.81 -10.63 -1.33
CA SER A 50 14.88 -9.87 -1.98
C SER A 50 14.48 -8.41 -2.20
N LEU A 51 13.27 -8.16 -2.72
CA LEU A 51 12.75 -6.82 -2.93
C LEU A 51 12.58 -6.05 -1.61
N VAL A 52 12.10 -6.70 -0.56
CA VAL A 52 12.00 -6.10 0.77
C VAL A 52 13.38 -5.72 1.32
N ARG A 53 14.35 -6.64 1.25
CA ARG A 53 15.73 -6.38 1.70
C ARG A 53 16.36 -5.22 0.93
N GLN A 54 16.21 -5.19 -0.39
CA GLN A 54 16.70 -4.08 -1.22
C GLN A 54 16.07 -2.75 -0.81
N ALA A 55 14.74 -2.70 -0.64
CA ALA A 55 14.05 -1.49 -0.22
C ALA A 55 14.53 -0.97 1.15
N ILE A 56 14.90 -1.86 2.06
CA ILE A 56 15.45 -1.51 3.38
C ILE A 56 16.86 -0.93 3.26
N VAL A 57 17.73 -1.54 2.45
CA VAL A 57 19.14 -1.16 2.33
C VAL A 57 19.33 0.12 1.51
N LEU A 58 18.60 0.27 0.40
CA LEU A 58 18.70 1.42 -0.49
C LEU A 58 18.18 2.69 0.21
N LYS A 59 18.99 3.76 0.21
CA LYS A 59 18.71 4.98 0.99
C LYS A 59 17.64 5.85 0.32
N GLU A 60 17.61 5.83 -1.00
CA GLU A 60 16.70 6.56 -1.87
C GLU A 60 15.29 5.94 -1.91
N VAL A 61 15.17 4.64 -1.60
CA VAL A 61 13.88 3.95 -1.53
C VAL A 61 13.28 4.18 -0.15
N SER A 62 12.21 4.99 -0.11
CA SER A 62 11.43 5.26 1.09
C SER A 62 10.09 4.53 1.13
N THR A 63 9.55 4.21 -0.06
CA THR A 63 8.33 3.45 -0.28
C THR A 63 8.59 2.42 -1.36
N GLN A 64 8.17 1.17 -1.12
CA GLN A 64 8.26 0.07 -2.06
C GLN A 64 6.87 -0.43 -2.41
N SER A 65 6.62 -0.53 -3.70
CA SER A 65 5.50 -1.23 -4.31
C SER A 65 5.99 -2.51 -4.96
N ILE A 66 5.34 -3.64 -4.67
CA ILE A 66 5.59 -4.91 -5.34
C ILE A 66 4.30 -5.30 -6.06
N ILE A 67 4.37 -5.39 -7.38
CA ILE A 67 3.23 -5.61 -8.28
C ILE A 67 3.28 -7.03 -8.84
N PHE A 68 2.17 -7.74 -8.74
CA PHE A 68 2.05 -9.16 -9.11
C PHE A 68 1.02 -9.31 -10.25
N PRO A 69 1.45 -9.16 -11.52
CA PRO A 69 0.54 -9.23 -12.67
C PRO A 69 0.00 -10.63 -12.92
N SER A 70 0.61 -11.68 -12.35
CA SER A 70 0.15 -13.06 -12.48
C SER A 70 -1.02 -13.42 -11.55
N ILE A 71 -1.39 -12.55 -10.60
CA ILE A 71 -2.53 -12.79 -9.71
C ILE A 71 -3.80 -12.29 -10.41
N ILE A 72 -4.54 -13.21 -11.03
CA ILE A 72 -5.74 -12.91 -11.82
C ILE A 72 -6.97 -13.53 -11.17
N THR A 73 -6.84 -14.73 -10.62
CA THR A 73 -7.93 -15.50 -10.03
C THR A 73 -7.94 -15.43 -8.50
N ILE A 74 -9.05 -15.85 -7.91
CA ILE A 74 -9.18 -16.03 -6.46
C ILE A 74 -8.15 -17.03 -5.93
N GLU A 75 -7.85 -18.09 -6.68
CA GLU A 75 -6.89 -19.11 -6.28
C GLU A 75 -5.45 -18.56 -6.29
N ASP A 76 -5.09 -17.77 -7.29
CA ASP A 76 -3.80 -17.08 -7.32
C ASP A 76 -3.64 -16.16 -6.11
N PHE A 77 -4.73 -15.46 -5.74
CA PHE A 77 -4.72 -14.56 -4.59
C PHE A 77 -4.58 -15.31 -3.27
N LYS A 78 -5.25 -16.47 -3.10
CA LYS A 78 -5.06 -17.34 -1.93
C LYS A 78 -3.61 -17.83 -1.83
N ASN A 79 -3.05 -18.31 -2.94
CA ASN A 79 -1.65 -18.76 -3.01
C ASN A 79 -0.69 -17.62 -2.64
N PHE A 80 -0.96 -16.41 -3.11
CA PHE A 80 -0.21 -15.22 -2.71
C PHE A 80 -0.29 -14.94 -1.21
N LEU A 81 -1.47 -15.04 -0.59
CA LEU A 81 -1.61 -14.83 0.86
C LEU A 81 -0.85 -15.89 1.69
N LEU A 82 -0.80 -17.15 1.22
CA LEU A 82 0.01 -18.21 1.82
C LEU A 82 1.51 -17.88 1.73
N ILE A 83 1.98 -17.53 0.53
CA ILE A 83 3.38 -17.14 0.32
C ILE A 83 3.74 -15.92 1.17
N LEU A 84 2.86 -14.92 1.27
CA LEU A 84 3.08 -13.73 2.08
C LEU A 84 3.17 -14.07 3.58
N LYS A 85 2.37 -15.04 4.06
CA LYS A 85 2.43 -15.54 5.44
C LYS A 85 3.74 -16.26 5.72
N ASP A 86 4.30 -16.97 4.74
CA ASP A 86 5.55 -17.72 4.86
C ASP A 86 6.80 -16.87 4.59
N THR A 87 6.63 -15.63 4.12
CA THR A 87 7.70 -14.67 3.84
C THR A 87 8.20 -14.03 5.14
N SER A 88 9.47 -14.22 5.50
CA SER A 88 9.97 -13.96 6.86
C SER A 88 9.88 -12.50 7.33
N GLN A 89 9.90 -11.54 6.41
CA GLN A 89 9.80 -10.12 6.75
C GLN A 89 8.35 -9.65 6.97
N PHE A 90 7.37 -10.44 6.52
CA PHE A 90 5.95 -10.14 6.70
C PHE A 90 5.39 -10.90 7.91
N PHE A 91 4.48 -10.25 8.62
CA PHE A 91 3.68 -10.93 9.66
C PHE A 91 2.27 -10.35 9.70
N LEU A 92 1.31 -11.19 10.07
CA LEU A 92 -0.08 -10.81 10.25
C LEU A 92 -0.29 -10.29 11.67
N GLU A 93 -0.51 -8.99 11.82
CA GLU A 93 -0.76 -8.34 13.12
C GLU A 93 -2.25 -8.26 13.43
N GLN A 94 -3.08 -8.13 12.40
CA GLN A 94 -4.53 -7.95 12.55
C GLN A 94 -5.28 -8.98 11.71
N GLU A 95 -6.20 -9.70 12.34
CA GLU A 95 -7.20 -10.53 11.69
C GLU A 95 -8.56 -10.29 12.36
N VAL A 96 -9.41 -9.48 11.74
CA VAL A 96 -10.67 -9.04 12.35
C VAL A 96 -11.83 -9.30 11.41
N LYS A 97 -12.86 -10.02 11.89
CA LYS A 97 -14.13 -10.18 11.17
C LYS A 97 -14.91 -8.86 11.18
N PHE A 98 -15.38 -8.44 10.01
CA PHE A 98 -16.16 -7.22 9.85
C PHE A 98 -17.12 -7.35 8.67
N ARG A 99 -18.43 -7.33 8.95
CA ARG A 99 -19.50 -7.33 7.93
C ARG A 99 -19.33 -8.40 6.83
N GLY A 100 -19.12 -9.67 7.22
CA GLY A 100 -18.95 -10.79 6.28
C GLY A 100 -17.55 -10.89 5.64
N MET A 101 -16.64 -9.99 6.01
CA MET A 101 -15.25 -9.97 5.56
C MET A 101 -14.28 -10.26 6.71
N ILE A 102 -13.05 -10.60 6.38
CA ILE A 102 -11.90 -10.67 7.29
C ILE A 102 -10.90 -9.60 6.84
N CYS A 103 -10.61 -8.66 7.74
CA CYS A 103 -9.68 -7.57 7.51
C CYS A 103 -8.29 -7.98 7.99
N LEU A 104 -7.44 -8.38 7.04
CA LEU A 104 -6.06 -8.81 7.25
C LEU A 104 -5.14 -7.58 7.27
N GLY A 105 -4.37 -7.41 8.34
CA GLY A 105 -3.37 -6.36 8.48
C GLY A 105 -1.97 -6.95 8.52
N TYR A 106 -1.34 -7.08 7.36
CA TYR A 106 0.06 -7.46 7.23
C TYR A 106 0.99 -6.29 7.53
N ARG A 107 2.16 -6.63 8.02
CA ARG A 107 3.21 -5.71 8.46
C ARG A 107 4.56 -6.15 7.96
N VAL A 108 5.46 -5.19 7.75
CA VAL A 108 6.89 -5.46 7.48
C VAL A 108 7.72 -4.91 8.63
N ARG A 109 8.67 -5.69 9.14
CA ARG A 109 9.62 -5.22 10.17
C ARG A 109 10.73 -4.38 9.55
N ILE A 110 10.90 -3.15 10.02
CA ILE A 110 11.93 -2.20 9.57
C ILE A 110 12.77 -1.79 10.79
N GLY A 111 13.86 -2.51 11.04
CA GLY A 111 14.64 -2.36 12.26
C GLY A 111 13.78 -2.64 13.51
N LYS A 112 13.66 -1.66 14.41
CA LYS A 112 12.80 -1.73 15.61
C LYS A 112 11.35 -1.29 15.36
N ALA A 113 11.04 -0.79 14.16
CA ALA A 113 9.74 -0.26 13.80
C ALA A 113 8.96 -1.24 12.91
N VAL A 114 7.67 -0.99 12.78
CA VAL A 114 6.74 -1.81 11.99
C VAL A 114 6.10 -0.95 10.92
N SER A 115 6.22 -1.36 9.66
CA SER A 115 5.58 -0.70 8.54
C SER A 115 4.23 -1.34 8.25
N TRP A 116 3.19 -0.53 8.14
CA TRP A 116 1.91 -1.02 7.66
C TRP A 116 2.02 -1.37 6.17
N VAL A 117 1.36 -2.45 5.78
CA VAL A 117 1.27 -2.87 4.37
C VAL A 117 -0.13 -2.55 3.88
N THR A 118 -0.19 -1.88 2.75
CA THR A 118 -1.44 -1.65 2.02
C THR A 118 -1.49 -2.57 0.81
N GLY A 119 -2.63 -3.22 0.59
CA GLY A 119 -2.86 -4.07 -0.58
C GLY A 119 -3.81 -3.44 -1.58
N PHE A 120 -3.59 -3.72 -2.86
CA PHE A 120 -4.48 -3.43 -3.99
C PHE A 120 -4.66 -4.70 -4.84
N GLY A 121 -5.71 -4.76 -5.65
CA GLY A 121 -5.91 -5.84 -6.62
C GLY A 121 -7.20 -5.72 -7.41
N GLY A 122 -7.35 -6.55 -8.44
CA GLY A 122 -8.47 -6.50 -9.39
C GLY A 122 -9.75 -7.18 -8.92
N PHE A 123 -9.96 -7.30 -7.61
CA PHE A 123 -11.06 -8.10 -7.05
C PHE A 123 -12.21 -7.22 -6.55
N ASP A 124 -13.43 -7.54 -6.96
CA ASP A 124 -14.64 -6.76 -6.63
C ASP A 124 -14.96 -6.71 -5.14
N PHE A 125 -14.50 -7.69 -4.37
CA PHE A 125 -14.68 -7.71 -2.92
C PHE A 125 -13.80 -6.68 -2.18
N LEU A 126 -12.74 -6.17 -2.82
CA LEU A 126 -11.90 -5.13 -2.24
C LEU A 126 -12.66 -3.80 -2.24
N PRO A 127 -12.41 -2.90 -1.27
CA PRO A 127 -12.95 -1.53 -1.32
C PRO A 127 -12.58 -0.85 -2.64
N LYS A 128 -13.42 0.03 -3.17
CA LYS A 128 -13.17 0.71 -4.45
C LYS A 128 -11.82 1.43 -4.51
N THR A 129 -11.36 2.00 -3.39
CA THR A 129 -10.02 2.61 -3.26
C THR A 129 -8.85 1.63 -3.25
N ARG A 130 -9.12 0.32 -3.24
CA ARG A 130 -8.14 -0.76 -3.31
C ARG A 130 -8.25 -1.57 -4.61
N GLN A 131 -9.23 -1.26 -5.46
CA GLN A 131 -9.44 -1.94 -6.74
C GLN A 131 -8.51 -1.37 -7.79
N ALA A 132 -7.41 -2.07 -8.07
CA ALA A 132 -6.42 -1.72 -9.09
C ALA A 132 -6.32 -2.81 -10.14
N VAL A 133 -5.75 -2.51 -11.30
CA VAL A 133 -5.62 -3.49 -12.40
C VAL A 133 -4.79 -4.70 -11.98
N PHE A 134 -3.69 -4.47 -11.26
CA PHE A 134 -2.81 -5.52 -10.78
C PHE A 134 -2.86 -5.63 -9.26
N THR A 135 -2.64 -6.85 -8.75
CA THR A 135 -2.42 -7.05 -7.33
C THR A 135 -1.10 -6.41 -6.93
N GLU A 136 -1.11 -5.64 -5.85
CA GLU A 136 0.07 -4.89 -5.38
C GLU A 136 0.09 -4.85 -3.86
N ILE A 137 1.28 -4.92 -3.27
CA ILE A 137 1.50 -4.51 -1.89
C ILE A 137 2.44 -3.32 -1.83
N VAL A 138 2.12 -2.39 -0.94
CA VAL A 138 2.87 -1.14 -0.75
C VAL A 138 3.20 -0.98 0.72
N PHE A 139 4.46 -0.67 1.01
CA PHE A 139 4.93 -0.40 2.37
C PHE A 139 6.06 0.64 2.34
N ARG A 140 6.30 1.28 3.48
CA ARG A 140 7.46 2.16 3.65
C ARG A 140 8.64 1.41 4.24
N SER A 141 9.82 1.64 3.69
CA SER A 141 11.06 1.03 4.18
C SER A 141 11.90 1.97 5.04
N LYS A 142 11.43 3.20 5.24
CA LYS A 142 12.09 4.24 6.03
C LYS A 142 11.09 4.90 6.98
N PRO A 143 11.52 5.34 8.18
CA PRO A 143 10.64 6.04 9.10
C PRO A 143 10.10 7.35 8.50
N ARG A 144 9.08 7.92 9.15
CA ARG A 144 8.61 9.27 8.84
C ARG A 144 9.79 10.26 8.85
N PRO A 145 9.95 11.09 7.80
CA PRO A 145 10.90 12.20 7.83
C PRO A 145 10.63 13.12 9.03
N ARG A 146 11.66 13.82 9.50
CA ARG A 146 11.47 14.82 10.56
C ARG A 146 10.72 16.03 9.97
N TYR A 147 9.45 16.14 10.29
CA TYR A 147 8.62 17.30 9.96
C TYR A 147 8.51 18.25 11.14
N LYS A 148 8.42 19.57 10.88
CA LYS A 148 8.15 20.58 11.92
C LYS A 148 6.75 20.44 12.51
N LYS A 149 5.80 19.98 11.70
CA LYS A 149 4.39 19.77 12.07
C LYS A 149 3.85 18.56 11.32
N VAL A 150 2.95 17.83 11.96
CA VAL A 150 2.25 16.68 11.37
C VAL A 150 0.76 16.83 11.63
N MET A 151 -0.07 16.44 10.66
CA MET A 151 -1.53 16.54 10.78
C MET A 151 -2.11 15.45 11.66
N LYS A 152 -1.46 14.28 11.68
CA LYS A 152 -1.81 13.14 12.54
C LYS A 152 -0.55 12.36 12.84
N GLU A 153 -0.37 11.99 14.11
CA GLU A 153 0.73 11.12 14.49
C GLU A 153 0.37 9.66 14.27
N ALA A 154 1.31 8.91 13.68
CA ALA A 154 1.25 7.46 13.70
C ALA A 154 1.54 6.97 15.12
N PRO A 155 1.00 5.81 15.54
CA PRO A 155 1.37 5.19 16.81
C PRO A 155 2.89 5.04 16.94
N LEU A 156 3.40 5.06 18.17
CA LEU A 156 4.83 4.92 18.43
C LEU A 156 5.36 3.61 17.81
N GLY A 157 6.46 3.70 17.07
CA GLY A 157 7.08 2.56 16.39
C GLY A 157 6.40 2.12 15.09
N VAL A 158 5.31 2.78 14.66
CA VAL A 158 4.62 2.49 13.40
C VAL A 158 5.12 3.43 12.29
N ILE A 159 5.41 2.85 11.12
CA ILE A 159 5.68 3.56 9.88
C ILE A 159 4.41 3.51 9.03
N HIS A 160 3.75 4.66 8.88
CA HIS A 160 2.51 4.78 8.12
C HIS A 160 2.79 5.12 6.65
N LEU A 161 2.03 4.57 5.70
CA LEU A 161 2.25 4.85 4.26
C LEU A 161 2.18 6.34 3.92
N ALA A 162 1.26 7.08 4.54
CA ALA A 162 1.08 8.51 4.30
C ALA A 162 2.26 9.39 4.79
N ASP A 163 3.24 8.82 5.49
CA ASP A 163 4.43 9.55 5.98
C ASP A 163 5.50 9.76 4.87
N MET A 164 5.11 9.75 3.59
CA MET A 164 6.01 9.95 2.45
C MET A 164 6.73 11.29 2.53
N ARG A 165 7.98 11.35 2.04
CA ARG A 165 8.81 12.57 2.04
C ARG A 165 8.37 13.53 0.94
N MET A 166 7.47 14.46 1.26
CA MET A 166 6.95 15.46 0.32
C MET A 166 7.91 16.66 0.13
N HIS A 167 9.16 16.38 -0.29
CA HIS A 167 10.17 17.42 -0.45
C HIS A 167 9.76 18.47 -1.50
N GLY A 168 9.99 19.75 -1.18
CA GLY A 168 9.64 20.87 -2.05
C GLY A 168 8.15 21.20 -2.12
N MET A 169 7.30 20.59 -1.28
CA MET A 169 5.88 20.90 -1.19
C MET A 169 5.62 22.05 -0.20
N THR A 170 4.80 23.01 -0.60
CA THR A 170 4.35 24.10 0.28
C THR A 170 3.34 23.59 1.30
N GLU A 171 3.22 24.28 2.44
CA GLU A 171 2.25 23.92 3.49
C GLU A 171 0.81 23.95 2.96
N ASN A 172 0.43 24.98 2.20
CA ASN A 172 -0.90 25.09 1.61
C ASN A 172 -1.22 23.91 0.69
N LYS A 173 -0.27 23.48 -0.14
CA LYS A 173 -0.46 22.29 -1.00
C LYS A 173 -0.58 21.03 -0.16
N PHE A 174 0.24 20.88 0.87
CA PHE A 174 0.18 19.74 1.79
C PHE A 174 -1.19 19.63 2.47
N GLN A 175 -1.69 20.73 3.03
CA GLN A 175 -3.02 20.77 3.68
C GLN A 175 -4.14 20.48 2.68
N SER A 176 -4.08 21.05 1.48
CA SER A 176 -5.04 20.76 0.40
C SER A 176 -5.09 19.27 0.05
N LEU A 177 -3.93 18.61 -0.09
CA LEU A 177 -3.88 17.16 -0.33
C LEU A 177 -4.40 16.36 0.87
N TRP A 178 -4.12 16.80 2.10
CA TRP A 178 -4.58 16.14 3.32
C TRP A 178 -6.10 16.12 3.43
N TYR A 179 -6.73 17.29 3.39
CA TYR A 179 -8.19 17.39 3.49
C TYR A 179 -8.87 16.78 2.27
N GLY A 180 -8.37 17.08 1.07
CA GLY A 180 -8.93 16.52 -0.17
C GLY A 180 -8.80 15.00 -0.28
N SER A 181 -7.84 14.37 0.40
CA SER A 181 -7.74 12.89 0.42
C SER A 181 -8.91 12.26 1.17
N PHE A 182 -9.42 12.89 2.23
CA PHE A 182 -10.57 12.37 2.96
C PHE A 182 -11.83 12.44 2.08
N ASP A 183 -12.10 13.61 1.51
CA ASP A 183 -13.25 13.84 0.63
C ASP A 183 -13.21 12.95 -0.61
N ASN A 184 -12.03 12.82 -1.24
CA ASN A 184 -11.85 11.97 -2.41
C ASN A 184 -12.01 10.48 -2.07
N THR A 185 -11.52 10.03 -0.91
CA THR A 185 -11.71 8.64 -0.46
C THR A 185 -13.19 8.34 -0.26
N GLU A 186 -13.93 9.20 0.43
CA GLU A 186 -15.38 9.06 0.64
C GLU A 186 -16.14 9.04 -0.69
N ARG A 187 -15.79 9.93 -1.62
CA ARG A 187 -16.36 9.96 -2.98
C ARG A 187 -16.13 8.66 -3.75
N VAL A 188 -14.92 8.09 -3.69
CA VAL A 188 -14.59 6.86 -4.44
C VAL A 188 -15.26 5.63 -3.83
N ILE A 189 -15.33 5.51 -2.50
CA ILE A 189 -15.97 4.36 -1.85
C ILE A 189 -17.49 4.51 -1.70
N GLY A 190 -18.03 5.73 -1.82
CA GLY A 190 -19.46 6.04 -1.68
C GLY A 190 -19.98 6.11 -0.24
N HIS A 191 -19.08 6.09 0.75
CA HIS A 191 -19.41 6.19 2.18
C HIS A 191 -18.18 6.65 2.98
N LYS A 192 -18.31 6.91 4.29
CA LYS A 192 -17.15 7.20 5.14
C LYS A 192 -16.20 6.00 5.24
N PRO A 193 -14.86 6.20 5.26
CA PRO A 193 -13.91 5.09 5.39
C PRO A 193 -14.21 4.19 6.60
N ASP A 194 -14.14 2.88 6.40
CA ASP A 194 -14.41 1.87 7.43
C ASP A 194 -13.18 0.96 7.62
N LEU A 195 -13.33 -0.10 8.41
CA LEU A 195 -12.21 -1.02 8.68
C LEU A 195 -11.66 -1.69 7.41
N ARG A 196 -12.47 -1.88 6.36
CA ARG A 196 -12.06 -2.55 5.12
C ARG A 196 -11.14 -1.64 4.30
N SER A 197 -11.43 -0.33 4.26
CA SER A 197 -10.65 0.67 3.53
C SER A 197 -9.57 1.36 4.37
N ALA A 198 -9.50 1.08 5.68
CA ALA A 198 -8.51 1.66 6.57
C ALA A 198 -7.08 1.34 6.17
N ALA A 199 -6.16 2.29 6.39
CA ALA A 199 -4.74 2.13 6.07
C ALA A 199 -4.05 0.94 6.80
N LYS A 200 -4.55 0.56 7.98
CA LYS A 200 -4.04 -0.57 8.77
C LYS A 200 -4.47 -1.94 8.23
N THR A 201 -5.46 -1.97 7.33
CA THR A 201 -5.95 -3.18 6.66
C THR A 201 -5.25 -3.30 5.32
N THR A 202 -4.52 -4.40 5.12
CA THR A 202 -3.86 -4.75 3.88
C THR A 202 -4.87 -5.27 2.86
N PHE A 203 -5.64 -6.30 3.24
CA PHE A 203 -6.71 -6.85 2.41
C PHE A 203 -7.96 -7.12 3.27
N ALA A 204 -9.13 -6.78 2.72
CA ALA A 204 -10.41 -7.22 3.27
C ALA A 204 -10.95 -8.32 2.36
N VAL A 205 -11.04 -9.54 2.87
CA VAL A 205 -11.37 -10.75 2.08
C VAL A 205 -12.68 -11.36 2.54
N PRO A 206 -13.50 -12.00 1.68
CA PRO A 206 -14.69 -12.71 2.12
C PRO A 206 -14.35 -13.81 3.14
N THR A 207 -15.17 -13.99 4.18
CA THR A 207 -14.94 -15.03 5.19
C THR A 207 -14.90 -16.45 4.61
N SER A 208 -15.55 -16.68 3.47
CA SER A 208 -15.53 -17.96 2.76
C SER A 208 -14.21 -18.25 2.06
N MET A 209 -13.36 -17.23 1.83
CA MET A 209 -12.07 -17.39 1.15
C MET A 209 -10.92 -17.71 2.12
N TRP A 210 -11.04 -17.31 3.38
CA TRP A 210 -9.97 -17.37 4.39
C TRP A 210 -10.04 -18.59 5.31
N LYS A 211 -11.08 -19.42 5.18
CA LYS A 211 -11.22 -20.67 5.93
C LYS A 211 -10.59 -21.83 5.19
#